data_AF-A0A8I0J7V2-F1
#
_entry.id   AF-A0A8I0J7V2-F1
#
_cell.length_a   1.000
_cell.length_b   1.000
_cell.length_c   1.000
_cell.angle_alpha   90.00
_cell.angle_beta   90.00
_cell.angle_gamma   90.00
#
_symmetry.space_group_name_H-M   'P 1'
#
loop_
_entity.id
_entity.type
_entity.pdbx_description
1 polymer ?
#
loop_
_entity_poly.entity_id
_entity_poly.type
_entity_poly.pdbx_seq_one_letter_code
_entity_poly.pdbx_strand_id
1 'polypeptide(L)'
;MSSYYHYHPYRFSAVADALTRRVARITALPDAAAVIATEYAGIDDNELEARMHEYRRLIDTHAKWVSGGRQIFDMSSIMAPLAGAEDIRLSALPALRLPDVFYVHFGKDADIMLFGEDTYVDGAYFIHTEEKGEPGYRFTVVCGQAERDLGTATAGDLLKAQTRLASGFASAARPFRAGIDKLSGDPAVCEDDLVGQILDRLELSLAYAADPNAVPDLQKEVHVGRRIQAGPRH
;
A
#
# COMPACT_ATOMS: atom_id res chain seq x y z
N MET A 1 8.59 -19.97 13.71
CA MET A 1 7.94 -18.65 13.53
C MET A 1 6.95 -18.75 12.39
N SER A 2 5.76 -18.17 12.52
CA SER A 2 4.63 -18.38 11.59
C SER A 2 4.98 -17.95 10.16
N SER A 3 4.63 -18.78 9.17
CA SER A 3 4.96 -18.65 7.73
C SER A 3 4.38 -17.41 7.02
N TYR A 4 3.76 -16.47 7.74
CA TYR A 4 2.99 -15.35 7.18
C TYR A 4 3.62 -13.98 7.45
N TYR A 5 4.73 -13.91 8.17
CA TYR A 5 5.40 -12.64 8.50
C TYR A 5 6.05 -11.94 7.30
N HIS A 6 6.07 -12.54 6.11
CA HIS A 6 6.50 -11.82 4.92
C HIS A 6 5.42 -10.84 4.40
N TYR A 7 4.13 -11.10 4.63
CA TYR A 7 3.05 -10.21 4.21
C TYR A 7 2.92 -8.98 5.11
N HIS A 8 2.78 -7.79 4.52
CA HIS A 8 2.60 -6.55 5.26
C HIS A 8 1.53 -6.59 6.35
N PRO A 9 0.29 -7.11 6.18
CA PRO A 9 -0.72 -7.08 7.24
C PRO A 9 -0.27 -7.69 8.58
N TYR A 10 0.48 -8.80 8.52
CA TYR A 10 0.99 -9.46 9.71
C TYR A 10 2.23 -8.74 10.29
N ARG A 11 3.11 -8.21 9.43
CA ARG A 11 4.22 -7.36 9.89
C ARG A 11 3.73 -6.10 10.54
N PHE A 12 2.73 -5.45 9.96
CA PHE A 12 2.10 -4.23 10.47
C PHE A 12 1.66 -4.41 11.92
N SER A 13 0.98 -5.53 12.22
CA SER A 13 0.55 -5.87 13.59
C SER A 13 1.75 -6.00 14.54
N ALA A 14 2.82 -6.68 14.12
CA ALA A 14 4.02 -6.84 14.95
C ALA A 14 4.75 -5.51 15.22
N VAL A 15 4.84 -4.64 14.21
CA VAL A 15 5.45 -3.31 14.34
C VAL A 15 4.57 -2.40 15.20
N ALA A 16 3.24 -2.46 15.05
CA ALA A 16 2.28 -1.69 15.85
C ALA A 16 2.41 -2.03 17.33
N ASP A 17 2.45 -3.33 17.64
CA ASP A 17 2.64 -3.83 19.00
C ASP A 17 3.99 -3.38 19.58
N ALA A 18 5.05 -3.39 18.78
CA ALA A 18 6.37 -2.91 19.20
C ALA A 18 6.34 -1.40 19.50
N LEU A 19 5.72 -0.59 18.63
CA LEU A 19 5.55 0.84 18.81
C LEU A 19 4.74 1.15 20.08
N THR A 20 3.59 0.50 20.27
CA THR A 20 2.76 0.67 21.46
C THR A 20 3.53 0.33 22.75
N ARG A 21 4.26 -0.78 22.77
CA ARG A 21 5.12 -1.15 23.92
C ARG A 21 6.26 -0.15 24.15
N ARG A 22 6.86 0.39 23.08
CA ARG A 22 7.92 1.40 23.18
C ARG A 22 7.38 2.68 23.80
N VAL A 23 6.29 3.23 23.24
CA VAL A 23 5.64 4.44 23.74
C VAL A 23 5.19 4.27 25.18
N ALA A 24 4.52 3.17 25.53
CA ALA A 24 4.07 2.91 26.90
C ALA A 24 5.23 2.91 27.91
N ARG A 25 6.37 2.30 27.55
CA ARG A 25 7.58 2.31 28.39
C ARG A 25 8.14 3.71 28.57
N ILE A 26 8.23 4.50 27.49
CA ILE A 26 8.73 5.89 27.54
C ILE A 26 7.84 6.75 28.43
N THR A 27 6.51 6.66 28.27
CA THR A 27 5.55 7.45 29.05
C THR A 27 5.56 7.12 30.54
N ALA A 28 6.08 5.96 30.93
CA ALA A 28 6.23 5.58 32.33
C ALA A 28 7.52 6.12 32.98
N LEU A 29 8.41 6.76 32.21
CA LEU A 29 9.67 7.32 32.74
C LEU A 29 9.44 8.70 33.39
N PRO A 30 10.17 9.03 34.48
CA PRO A 30 10.09 10.34 35.13
C PRO A 30 10.43 11.53 34.22
N ASP A 31 11.28 11.32 33.20
CA ASP A 31 11.71 12.34 32.22
C ASP A 31 11.24 11.97 30.79
N ALA A 32 9.97 11.55 30.68
CA ALA A 32 9.41 11.09 29.41
C ALA A 32 9.56 12.11 28.27
N ALA A 33 9.48 13.42 28.56
CA ALA A 33 9.58 14.46 27.55
C ALA A 33 10.95 14.48 26.83
N ALA A 34 12.05 14.40 27.59
CA ALA A 34 13.39 14.35 27.00
C ALA A 34 13.62 13.08 26.18
N VAL A 35 13.07 11.95 26.65
CA VAL A 35 13.16 10.66 25.94
C VAL A 35 12.30 10.66 24.67
N ILE A 36 11.12 11.27 24.68
CA ILE A 36 10.30 11.42 23.47
C ILE A 36 11.07 12.21 22.40
N ALA A 37 11.75 13.29 22.79
CA ALA A 37 12.53 14.10 21.83
C ALA A 37 13.64 13.29 21.14
N THR A 38 14.27 12.34 21.85
CA THR A 38 15.29 11.47 21.24
C THR A 38 14.69 10.33 20.42
N GLU A 39 13.55 9.78 20.84
CA GLU A 39 12.85 8.68 20.16
C GLU A 39 12.23 9.08 18.83
N TYR A 40 11.95 10.37 18.63
CA TYR A 40 11.46 10.94 17.38
C TYR A 40 12.48 11.87 16.72
N ALA A 41 13.77 11.75 17.06
CA ALA A 41 14.82 12.56 16.46
C ALA A 41 14.81 12.44 14.92
N GLY A 42 14.81 13.60 14.24
CA GLY A 42 14.73 13.65 12.76
C GLY A 42 13.32 13.50 12.18
N ILE A 43 12.29 13.66 13.01
CA ILE A 43 10.89 13.86 12.60
C ILE A 43 10.46 15.19 13.19
N ASP A 44 10.13 16.16 12.34
CA ASP A 44 9.56 17.41 12.81
C ASP A 44 8.05 17.27 13.12
N ASP A 45 7.46 18.28 13.76
CA ASP A 45 6.06 18.24 14.19
C ASP A 45 5.09 18.04 13.01
N ASN A 46 5.38 18.63 11.84
CA ASN A 46 4.52 18.50 10.66
C ASN A 46 4.59 17.08 10.09
N GLU A 47 5.79 16.50 9.99
CA GLU A 47 5.97 15.12 9.57
C GLU A 47 5.32 14.16 10.57
N LEU A 48 5.45 14.42 11.87
CA LEU A 48 4.83 13.60 12.91
C LEU A 48 3.30 13.63 12.79
N GLU A 49 2.69 14.80 12.62
CA GLU A 49 1.26 14.94 12.43
C GLU A 49 0.77 14.19 11.18
N ALA A 50 1.45 14.37 10.05
CA ALA A 50 1.14 13.68 8.80
C ALA A 50 1.23 12.15 8.96
N ARG A 51 2.30 11.64 9.60
CA ARG A 51 2.45 10.20 9.85
C ARG A 51 1.39 9.67 10.80
N MET A 52 1.00 10.41 11.83
CA MET A 52 -0.09 10.00 12.72
C MET A 52 -1.44 9.99 12.00
N HIS A 53 -1.66 10.87 11.02
CA HIS A 53 -2.83 10.80 10.15
C HIS A 53 -2.84 9.51 9.32
N GLU A 54 -1.75 9.20 8.63
CA GLU A 54 -1.64 7.99 7.81
C GLU A 54 -1.68 6.71 8.64
N TYR A 55 -1.12 6.72 9.84
CA TYR A 55 -1.17 5.58 10.76
C TYR A 55 -2.62 5.24 11.14
N ARG A 56 -3.45 6.24 11.45
CA ARG A 56 -4.88 6.03 11.72
C ARG A 56 -5.62 5.44 10.52
N ARG A 57 -5.37 5.99 9.32
CA ARG A 57 -5.95 5.47 8.06
C ARG A 57 -5.56 4.02 7.81
N LEU A 58 -4.30 3.66 8.07
CA LEU A 58 -3.82 2.29 7.91
C LEU A 58 -4.42 1.34 8.94
N ILE A 59 -4.59 1.77 10.21
CA ILE A 59 -5.32 0.99 11.23
C ILE A 59 -6.73 0.68 10.75
N ASP A 60 -7.47 1.68 10.27
CA ASP A 60 -8.84 1.50 9.78
C ASP A 60 -8.89 0.56 8.56
N THR A 61 -7.93 0.71 7.65
CA THR A 61 -7.78 -0.14 6.46
C THR A 61 -7.50 -1.58 6.85
N HIS A 62 -6.55 -1.80 7.77
CA HIS A 62 -6.21 -3.11 8.29
C HIS A 62 -7.39 -3.75 9.05
N ALA A 63 -8.12 -2.98 9.86
CA ALA A 63 -9.29 -3.45 10.58
C ALA A 63 -10.40 -3.93 9.61
N LYS A 64 -10.67 -3.17 8.54
CA LYS A 64 -11.60 -3.57 7.48
C LYS A 64 -11.15 -4.84 6.76
N TRP A 65 -9.86 -4.99 6.48
CA TRP A 65 -9.31 -6.21 5.90
C TRP A 65 -9.46 -7.42 6.84
N VAL A 66 -9.19 -7.21 8.13
CA VAL A 66 -9.39 -8.23 9.16
C VAL A 66 -10.84 -8.70 9.26
N SER A 67 -11.79 -7.76 9.26
CA SER A 67 -13.23 -8.09 9.33
C SER A 67 -13.77 -8.64 8.01
N GLY A 68 -13.18 -8.25 6.87
CA GLY A 68 -13.51 -8.72 5.53
C GLY A 68 -12.96 -10.12 5.17
N GLY A 69 -12.46 -10.88 6.14
CA GLY A 69 -12.05 -12.28 5.93
C GLY A 69 -10.55 -12.48 5.66
N ARG A 70 -9.73 -11.42 5.74
CA ARG A 70 -8.26 -11.50 5.62
C ARG A 70 -7.77 -12.09 4.29
N GLN A 71 -8.47 -11.82 3.20
CA GLN A 71 -8.09 -12.35 1.88
C GLN A 71 -6.75 -11.76 1.41
N ILE A 72 -5.83 -12.64 0.99
CA ILE A 72 -4.54 -12.30 0.42
C ILE A 72 -4.41 -12.95 -0.95
N PHE A 73 -4.10 -12.15 -1.96
CA PHE A 73 -3.61 -12.63 -3.25
C PHE A 73 -2.10 -12.48 -3.29
N ASP A 74 -1.39 -13.60 -3.15
CA ASP A 74 0.06 -13.61 -3.28
C ASP A 74 0.45 -13.61 -4.75
N MET A 75 1.12 -12.55 -5.18
CA MET A 75 1.60 -12.37 -6.54
C MET A 75 3.12 -12.35 -6.63
N SER A 76 3.85 -12.66 -5.54
CA SER A 76 5.31 -12.60 -5.51
C SER A 76 5.96 -13.38 -6.65
N SER A 77 5.49 -14.59 -6.94
CA SER A 77 6.00 -15.41 -8.05
C SER A 77 5.66 -14.86 -9.43
N ILE A 78 4.60 -14.05 -9.55
CA ILE A 78 4.17 -13.41 -10.81
C ILE A 78 4.93 -12.10 -11.03
N MET A 79 5.21 -11.38 -9.95
CA MET A 79 5.89 -10.08 -9.96
C MET A 79 7.41 -10.22 -10.09
N ALA A 80 8.02 -11.27 -9.53
CA ALA A 80 9.47 -11.43 -9.56
C ALA A 80 10.07 -11.47 -10.98
N PRO A 81 9.48 -12.16 -11.97
CA PRO A 81 9.95 -12.09 -13.36
C PRO A 81 9.81 -10.71 -14.02
N LEU A 82 9.04 -9.81 -13.42
CA LEU A 82 8.77 -8.45 -13.91
C LEU A 82 9.60 -7.40 -13.15
N ALA A 83 10.54 -7.81 -12.31
CA ALA A 83 11.49 -6.92 -11.63
C ALA A 83 12.18 -5.99 -12.64
N GLY A 84 12.22 -4.68 -12.35
CA GLY A 84 12.80 -3.66 -13.23
C GLY A 84 12.01 -3.35 -14.51
N ALA A 85 10.87 -3.99 -14.76
CA ALA A 85 10.05 -3.67 -15.95
C ALA A 85 9.37 -2.30 -15.79
N GLU A 86 9.66 -1.37 -16.70
CA GLU A 86 9.09 -0.01 -16.70
C GLU A 86 7.69 0.07 -17.37
N ASP A 87 7.31 -0.93 -18.16
CA ASP A 87 6.04 -0.98 -18.89
C ASP A 87 5.44 -2.39 -18.85
N ILE A 88 4.42 -2.58 -18.01
CA ILE A 88 3.60 -3.80 -18.01
C ILE A 88 2.34 -3.52 -18.81
N ARG A 89 2.17 -4.21 -19.94
CA ARG A 89 0.99 -4.07 -20.79
C ARG A 89 0.03 -5.21 -20.59
N LEU A 90 -1.18 -4.88 -20.16
CA LEU A 90 -2.31 -5.79 -20.22
C LEU A 90 -3.00 -5.68 -21.58
N SER A 91 -3.41 -6.83 -22.13
CA SER A 91 -4.40 -6.84 -23.21
C SER A 91 -5.70 -6.20 -22.72
N ALA A 92 -6.56 -5.75 -23.65
CA ALA A 92 -7.89 -5.28 -23.27
C ALA A 92 -8.64 -6.40 -22.51
N LEU A 93 -9.00 -6.12 -21.27
CA LEU A 93 -9.76 -7.03 -20.43
C LEU A 93 -11.21 -6.55 -20.34
N PRO A 94 -12.17 -7.46 -20.11
CA PRO A 94 -13.50 -7.06 -19.67
C PRO A 94 -13.42 -6.34 -18.32
N ALA A 95 -14.52 -5.71 -17.92
CA ALA A 95 -14.65 -5.14 -16.58
C ALA A 95 -14.32 -6.19 -15.52
N LEU A 96 -13.41 -5.84 -14.60
CA LEU A 96 -12.90 -6.72 -13.57
C LEU A 96 -13.85 -6.75 -12.39
N ARG A 97 -14.20 -7.95 -11.92
CA ARG A 97 -15.09 -8.15 -10.77
C ARG A 97 -14.25 -8.60 -9.59
N LEU A 98 -14.24 -7.81 -8.53
CA LEU A 98 -13.30 -7.95 -7.43
C LEU A 98 -14.02 -8.23 -6.11
N PRO A 99 -13.35 -8.88 -5.13
CA PRO A 99 -13.85 -8.94 -3.77
C PRO A 99 -13.98 -7.53 -3.15
N ASP A 100 -14.83 -7.37 -2.13
CA ASP A 100 -15.03 -6.07 -1.48
C ASP A 100 -13.80 -5.60 -0.72
N VAL A 101 -13.06 -6.52 -0.08
CA VAL A 101 -11.86 -6.18 0.68
C VAL A 101 -10.81 -7.28 0.52
N PHE A 102 -9.61 -6.89 0.10
CA PHE A 102 -8.49 -7.82 -0.06
C PHE A 102 -7.15 -7.10 0.02
N TYR A 103 -6.09 -7.88 0.20
CA TYR A 103 -4.71 -7.43 0.09
C TYR A 103 -4.01 -8.19 -1.04
N VAL A 104 -3.21 -7.48 -1.83
CA VAL A 104 -2.34 -8.07 -2.84
C VAL A 104 -0.89 -7.95 -2.38
N HIS A 105 -0.15 -9.05 -2.43
CA HIS A 105 1.26 -9.08 -2.05
C HIS A 105 2.13 -9.08 -3.32
N PHE A 106 3.05 -8.13 -3.43
CA PHE A 106 4.06 -8.09 -4.49
C PHE A 106 5.36 -8.76 -4.03
N GLY A 107 5.71 -8.57 -2.76
CA GLY A 107 6.96 -9.05 -2.18
C GLY A 107 8.19 -8.26 -2.64
N LYS A 108 9.30 -8.47 -1.92
CA LYS A 108 10.57 -7.79 -2.19
C LYS A 108 11.09 -8.02 -3.61
N ASP A 109 10.89 -9.24 -4.12
CA ASP A 109 11.41 -9.66 -5.42
C ASP A 109 10.71 -8.98 -6.61
N ALA A 110 9.62 -8.22 -6.39
CA ALA A 110 9.03 -7.35 -7.40
C ALA A 110 9.93 -6.15 -7.77
N ASP A 111 10.96 -5.86 -6.96
CA ASP A 111 12.00 -4.85 -7.18
C ASP A 111 11.46 -3.42 -7.43
N ILE A 112 10.39 -3.06 -6.72
CA ILE A 112 9.82 -1.72 -6.75
C ILE A 112 10.40 -0.94 -5.57
N MET A 113 11.64 -0.49 -5.73
CA MET A 113 12.43 0.15 -4.68
C MET A 113 12.13 1.65 -4.55
N LEU A 114 12.09 2.15 -3.32
CA LEU A 114 12.08 3.59 -3.06
C LEU A 114 13.51 4.14 -3.18
N PHE A 115 13.65 5.37 -3.66
CA PHE A 115 14.98 5.96 -3.88
C PHE A 115 15.74 6.17 -2.56
N GLY A 116 16.99 5.70 -2.50
CA GLY A 116 17.90 5.98 -1.38
C GLY A 116 17.64 5.20 -0.09
N GLU A 117 16.71 4.25 -0.07
CA GLU A 117 16.36 3.45 1.12
C GLU A 117 16.32 1.94 0.81
N ASP A 118 16.55 1.09 1.82
CA ASP A 118 16.29 -0.37 1.74
C ASP A 118 14.78 -0.66 1.95
N THR A 119 13.95 0.13 1.27
CA THR A 119 12.49 0.14 1.37
C THR A 119 11.92 -0.17 -0.02
N TYR A 120 10.91 -1.04 -0.08
CA TYR A 120 10.28 -1.49 -1.31
C TYR A 120 8.77 -1.45 -1.19
N VAL A 121 8.05 -1.39 -2.31
CA VAL A 121 6.60 -1.55 -2.32
C VAL A 121 6.26 -3.02 -2.10
N ASP A 122 5.64 -3.32 -0.96
CA ASP A 122 5.35 -4.70 -0.53
C ASP A 122 4.04 -5.23 -1.11
N GLY A 123 3.08 -4.33 -1.33
CA GLY A 123 1.75 -4.68 -1.81
C GLY A 123 0.75 -3.55 -1.63
N ALA A 124 -0.54 -3.89 -1.74
CA ALA A 124 -1.62 -2.92 -1.55
C ALA A 124 -2.88 -3.55 -0.96
N TYR A 125 -3.58 -2.78 -0.12
CA TYR A 125 -4.95 -3.08 0.26
C TYR A 125 -5.92 -2.49 -0.75
N PHE A 126 -7.03 -3.18 -0.99
CA PHE A 126 -8.17 -2.69 -1.76
C PHE A 126 -9.44 -2.81 -0.92
N ILE A 127 -10.23 -1.74 -0.89
CA ILE A 127 -11.48 -1.65 -0.14
C ILE A 127 -12.52 -1.00 -1.04
N HIS A 128 -13.59 -1.73 -1.34
CA HIS A 128 -14.78 -1.19 -1.98
C HIS A 128 -15.42 -0.14 -1.07
N THR A 129 -15.66 1.04 -1.64
CA THR A 129 -16.18 2.20 -0.92
C THR A 129 -16.79 3.20 -1.90
N GLU A 130 -17.39 4.25 -1.37
CA GLU A 130 -17.80 5.41 -2.12
C GLU A 130 -16.91 6.60 -1.73
N GLU A 131 -16.45 7.38 -2.71
CA GLU A 131 -15.76 8.66 -2.49
C GLU A 131 -16.47 9.75 -3.31
N LYS A 132 -16.92 10.81 -2.62
CA LYS A 132 -17.64 11.95 -3.24
C LYS A 132 -18.85 11.53 -4.10
N GLY A 133 -19.57 10.47 -3.70
CA GLY A 133 -20.72 9.95 -4.45
C GLY A 133 -20.37 9.01 -5.61
N GLU A 134 -19.08 8.74 -5.84
CA GLU A 134 -18.61 7.82 -6.88
C GLU A 134 -18.23 6.48 -6.23
N PRO A 135 -18.84 5.35 -6.63
CA PRO A 135 -18.46 4.04 -6.13
C PRO A 135 -17.16 3.56 -6.77
N GLY A 136 -16.39 2.77 -6.03
CA GLY A 136 -15.12 2.24 -6.51
C GLY A 136 -14.29 1.60 -5.40
N TYR A 137 -12.98 1.53 -5.62
CA TYR A 137 -12.03 0.96 -4.67
C TYR A 137 -11.05 2.01 -4.20
N ARG A 138 -11.00 2.24 -2.89
CA ARG A 138 -9.84 2.88 -2.30
C ARG A 138 -8.74 1.83 -2.21
N PHE A 139 -7.56 2.18 -2.71
CA PHE A 139 -6.38 1.36 -2.55
C PHE A 139 -5.33 2.07 -1.70
N THR A 140 -4.62 1.31 -0.88
CA THR A 140 -3.52 1.79 -0.04
C THR A 140 -2.30 0.92 -0.29
N VAL A 141 -1.34 1.46 -1.03
CA VAL A 141 -0.02 0.91 -1.31
C VAL A 141 0.82 1.03 -0.05
N VAL A 142 1.43 -0.07 0.35
CA VAL A 142 2.21 -0.16 1.58
C VAL A 142 3.62 -0.67 1.28
N CYS A 143 4.58 -0.16 2.04
CA CYS A 143 5.97 -0.51 1.85
C CYS A 143 6.44 -1.58 2.85
N GLY A 144 7.47 -2.29 2.46
CA GLY A 144 8.28 -3.14 3.30
C GLY A 144 9.70 -2.64 3.38
N GLN A 145 10.39 -3.13 4.41
CA GLN A 145 11.80 -2.87 4.63
C GLN A 145 12.48 -4.21 4.91
N ALA A 146 13.77 -4.33 4.60
CA ALA A 146 14.54 -5.48 5.03
C ALA A 146 14.50 -5.65 6.57
N GLU A 147 14.83 -6.84 7.04
CA GLU A 147 14.70 -7.24 8.45
C GLU A 147 15.23 -6.15 9.39
N ARG A 148 14.31 -5.57 10.17
CA ARG A 148 14.61 -4.57 11.19
C ARG A 148 14.46 -5.21 12.56
N ASP A 149 15.43 -4.99 13.42
CA ASP A 149 15.30 -5.36 14.83
C ASP A 149 14.33 -4.43 15.54
N LEU A 150 13.11 -4.92 15.79
CA LEU A 150 12.06 -4.17 16.47
C LEU A 150 12.40 -3.86 17.94
N GLY A 151 13.36 -4.57 18.54
CA GLY A 151 13.78 -4.36 19.93
C GLY A 151 14.63 -3.10 20.10
N THR A 152 15.39 -2.74 19.08
CA THR A 152 16.36 -1.62 19.10
C THR A 152 15.89 -0.40 18.33
N ALA A 153 14.91 -0.54 17.44
CA ALA A 153 14.28 0.57 16.72
C ALA A 153 13.68 1.63 17.66
N THR A 154 13.82 2.90 17.28
CA THR A 154 13.17 4.03 17.98
C THR A 154 11.67 4.09 17.66
N ALA A 155 10.90 4.83 18.47
CA ALA A 155 9.48 5.06 18.17
C ALA A 155 9.28 5.74 16.79
N GLY A 156 10.13 6.70 16.43
CA GLY A 156 10.12 7.35 15.13
C GLY A 156 10.40 6.38 13.98
N ASP A 157 11.37 5.49 14.13
CA ASP A 157 11.68 4.46 13.13
C ASP A 157 10.50 3.51 12.89
N LEU A 158 9.87 3.05 13.97
CA LEU A 158 8.72 2.16 13.91
C LEU A 158 7.53 2.88 13.24
N LEU A 159 7.28 4.14 13.60
CA LEU A 159 6.23 4.94 12.97
C LEU A 159 6.49 5.15 11.47
N LYS A 160 7.72 5.48 11.07
CA LYS A 160 8.11 5.60 9.65
C LYS A 160 7.86 4.30 8.89
N ALA A 161 8.27 3.16 9.45
CA ALA A 161 8.09 1.85 8.83
C ALA A 161 6.61 1.50 8.59
N GLN A 162 5.70 1.97 9.45
CA GLN A 162 4.25 1.73 9.27
C GLN A 162 3.55 2.74 8.37
N THR A 163 4.14 3.92 8.18
CA THR A 163 3.47 5.05 7.52
C THR A 163 4.09 5.39 6.17
N ARG A 164 5.04 4.58 5.68
CA ARG A 164 5.54 4.65 4.31
C ARG A 164 4.52 4.03 3.36
N LEU A 165 3.52 4.82 3.00
CA LEU A 165 2.38 4.38 2.21
C LEU A 165 1.89 5.47 1.27
N ALA A 166 1.12 5.06 0.25
CA ALA A 166 0.39 5.95 -0.64
C ALA A 166 -1.01 5.40 -0.88
N SER A 167 -1.99 6.28 -1.04
CA SER A 167 -3.37 5.93 -1.29
C SER A 167 -3.92 6.61 -2.53
N GLY A 168 -4.81 5.91 -3.22
CA GLY A 168 -5.58 6.44 -4.34
C GLY A 168 -6.96 5.81 -4.40
N PHE A 169 -7.75 6.24 -5.39
CA PHE A 169 -9.11 5.77 -5.60
C PHE A 169 -9.29 5.33 -7.07
N ALA A 170 -9.81 4.13 -7.25
CA ALA A 170 -10.15 3.53 -8.52
C ALA A 170 -11.67 3.55 -8.68
N SER A 171 -12.17 4.51 -9.46
CA SER A 171 -13.58 4.64 -9.77
C SER A 171 -14.10 3.46 -10.59
N ALA A 172 -15.35 3.04 -10.33
CA ALA A 172 -16.05 2.10 -11.19
C ALA A 172 -16.57 2.73 -12.50
N ALA A 173 -16.71 4.05 -12.55
CA ALA A 173 -17.22 4.79 -13.72
C ALA A 173 -16.11 5.18 -14.72
N ARG A 174 -14.83 5.03 -14.36
CA ARG A 174 -13.68 5.49 -15.15
C ARG A 174 -12.63 4.39 -15.30
N PRO A 175 -11.85 4.38 -16.40
CA PRO A 175 -10.68 3.52 -16.49
C PRO A 175 -9.71 3.78 -15.34
N PHE A 176 -9.12 2.73 -14.75
CA PHE A 176 -8.29 2.77 -13.54
C PHE A 176 -7.27 3.91 -13.57
N ARG A 177 -6.42 3.97 -14.60
CA ARG A 177 -5.43 5.05 -14.75
C ARG A 177 -6.03 6.44 -14.99
N ALA A 178 -7.15 6.53 -15.69
CA ALA A 178 -7.82 7.80 -15.96
C ALA A 178 -8.59 8.34 -14.73
N GLY A 179 -8.88 7.47 -13.76
CA GLY A 179 -9.50 7.85 -12.49
C GLY A 179 -8.52 8.34 -11.43
N ILE A 180 -7.22 8.11 -11.62
CA ILE A 180 -6.17 8.42 -10.65
C ILE A 180 -5.51 9.74 -11.02
N ASP A 181 -5.96 10.83 -10.39
CA ASP A 181 -5.38 12.17 -10.61
C ASP A 181 -4.00 12.31 -9.94
N LYS A 182 -3.85 11.80 -8.71
CA LYS A 182 -2.59 11.73 -7.97
C LYS A 182 -2.70 10.74 -6.79
N LEU A 183 -1.60 10.07 -6.44
CA LEU A 183 -1.50 9.39 -5.15
C LEU A 183 -1.28 10.39 -4.01
N SER A 184 -1.79 10.06 -2.83
CA SER A 184 -1.65 10.87 -1.62
C SER A 184 -1.03 10.03 -0.49
N GLY A 185 -0.09 10.58 0.26
CA GLY A 185 0.58 9.87 1.35
C GLY A 185 2.02 10.32 1.51
N ASP A 186 2.91 9.40 1.85
CA ASP A 186 4.33 9.67 2.01
C ASP A 186 4.96 10.10 0.67
N PRO A 187 5.64 11.27 0.62
CA PRO A 187 6.22 11.80 -0.62
C PRO A 187 7.16 10.82 -1.33
N ALA A 188 7.91 10.00 -0.59
CA ALA A 188 8.85 9.04 -1.16
C ALA A 188 8.16 7.90 -1.93
N VAL A 189 6.87 7.66 -1.67
CA VAL A 189 6.05 6.67 -2.42
C VAL A 189 5.33 7.34 -3.59
N CYS A 190 5.12 8.66 -3.52
CA CYS A 190 4.36 9.43 -4.50
C CYS A 190 5.23 10.08 -5.59
N GLU A 191 6.51 9.70 -5.71
CA GLU A 191 7.41 10.20 -6.75
C GLU A 191 6.98 9.74 -8.14
N ASP A 192 7.02 10.64 -9.13
CA ASP A 192 6.41 10.41 -10.45
C ASP A 192 6.94 9.15 -11.17
N ASP A 193 8.26 8.91 -11.10
CA ASP A 193 8.91 7.75 -11.72
C ASP A 193 8.53 6.41 -11.06
N LEU A 194 8.13 6.44 -9.79
CA LEU A 194 7.69 5.28 -9.02
C LEU A 194 6.20 5.01 -9.19
N VAL A 195 5.38 6.07 -9.26
CA VAL A 195 3.93 5.98 -9.40
C VAL A 195 3.56 5.18 -10.65
N GLY A 196 4.24 5.40 -11.78
CA GLY A 196 4.00 4.65 -13.01
C GLY A 196 4.12 3.13 -12.83
N GLN A 197 5.19 2.70 -12.16
CA GLN A 197 5.48 1.29 -11.87
C GLN A 197 4.48 0.69 -10.88
N ILE A 198 4.15 1.42 -9.81
CA ILE A 198 3.13 1.02 -8.84
C ILE A 198 1.80 0.77 -9.56
N LEU A 199 1.34 1.72 -10.37
CA LEU A 199 0.07 1.61 -11.08
C LEU A 199 0.03 0.41 -12.05
N ASP A 200 1.15 0.10 -12.71
CA ASP A 200 1.26 -1.07 -13.59
C ASP A 200 1.07 -2.38 -12.81
N ARG A 201 1.68 -2.49 -11.63
CA ARG A 201 1.52 -3.67 -10.79
C ARG A 201 0.12 -3.74 -10.18
N LEU A 202 -0.48 -2.62 -9.81
CA LEU A 202 -1.86 -2.60 -9.34
C LEU A 202 -2.83 -3.06 -10.44
N GLU A 203 -2.68 -2.61 -11.69
CA GLU A 203 -3.52 -3.08 -12.82
C GLU A 203 -3.39 -4.60 -13.03
N LEU A 204 -2.16 -5.11 -13.06
CA LEU A 204 -1.91 -6.55 -13.17
C LEU A 204 -2.54 -7.31 -11.99
N SER A 205 -2.49 -6.73 -10.80
CA SER A 205 -3.03 -7.34 -9.58
C SER A 205 -4.54 -7.38 -9.56
N LEU A 206 -5.18 -6.33 -10.04
CA LEU A 206 -6.62 -6.29 -10.21
C LEU A 206 -7.07 -7.35 -11.22
N ALA A 207 -6.35 -7.49 -12.34
CA ALA A 207 -6.64 -8.53 -13.33
C ALA A 207 -6.49 -9.94 -12.76
N TYR A 208 -5.50 -10.16 -11.90
CA TYR A 208 -5.26 -11.44 -11.23
C TYR A 208 -6.30 -11.77 -10.15
N ALA A 209 -6.70 -10.76 -9.36
CA ALA A 209 -7.68 -10.92 -8.28
C ALA A 209 -9.13 -11.01 -8.78
N ALA A 210 -9.37 -10.71 -10.06
CA ALA A 210 -10.71 -10.70 -10.63
C ALA A 210 -11.31 -12.11 -10.75
N ASP A 211 -12.59 -12.24 -10.40
CA ASP A 211 -13.37 -13.44 -10.66
C ASP A 211 -14.24 -13.24 -11.94
N PRO A 212 -13.88 -13.86 -13.08
CA PRO A 212 -14.64 -13.71 -14.30
C PRO A 212 -16.06 -14.31 -14.23
N ASN A 213 -16.32 -15.17 -13.24
CA ASN A 213 -17.61 -15.84 -13.06
C ASN A 213 -18.52 -15.13 -12.05
N ALA A 214 -18.02 -14.13 -11.32
CA ALA A 214 -18.83 -13.36 -10.38
C ALA A 214 -19.99 -12.64 -11.09
N VAL A 215 -21.10 -12.42 -10.39
CA VAL A 215 -22.26 -11.69 -10.95
C VAL A 215 -21.85 -10.24 -11.25
N PRO A 216 -22.22 -9.67 -12.42
CA PRO A 216 -21.94 -8.27 -12.73
C PRO A 216 -22.54 -7.32 -11.68
N ASP A 217 -21.72 -6.39 -11.21
CA ASP A 217 -22.11 -5.28 -10.35
C ASP A 217 -21.39 -4.01 -10.80
N LEU A 218 -22.12 -3.12 -11.48
CA LEU A 218 -21.56 -1.90 -12.06
C LEU A 218 -20.97 -0.94 -11.02
N GLN A 219 -21.30 -1.09 -9.73
CA GLN A 219 -20.72 -0.28 -8.65
C GLN A 219 -19.38 -0.84 -8.16
N LYS A 220 -19.01 -2.06 -8.55
CA LYS A 220 -17.81 -2.80 -8.11
C LYS A 220 -16.90 -3.22 -9.27
N GLU A 221 -17.30 -2.91 -10.50
CA GLU A 221 -16.50 -3.22 -11.65
C GLU A 221 -15.32 -2.23 -11.78
N VAL A 222 -14.14 -2.75 -12.08
CA VAL A 222 -12.96 -1.92 -12.37
C VAL A 222 -12.56 -2.09 -13.83
N HIS A 223 -12.43 -0.98 -14.54
CA HIS A 223 -12.05 -0.98 -15.95
C HIS A 223 -10.55 -0.72 -16.09
N VAL A 224 -9.77 -1.71 -16.51
CA VAL A 224 -8.35 -1.50 -16.85
C VAL A 224 -8.20 -1.17 -18.33
N GLY A 225 -7.44 -0.12 -18.65
CA GLY A 225 -7.36 0.44 -19.99
C GLY A 225 -6.44 -0.34 -20.94
N ARG A 226 -6.71 -0.26 -22.25
CA ARG A 226 -5.73 -0.57 -23.30
C ARG A 226 -4.70 0.57 -23.27
N ARG A 227 -3.40 0.32 -23.02
CA ARG A 227 -2.37 1.33 -23.39
C ARG A 227 -2.44 1.51 -24.91
N ILE A 228 -3.14 2.53 -25.38
CA ILE A 228 -3.07 2.93 -26.79
C ILE A 228 -1.66 3.48 -26.97
N GLN A 229 -0.84 2.75 -27.73
CA GLN A 229 0.41 3.29 -28.25
C GLN A 229 0.06 4.58 -29.01
N ALA A 230 0.49 5.74 -28.50
CA ALA A 230 0.67 6.88 -29.37
C ALA A 230 1.75 6.46 -30.36
N GLY A 231 1.34 6.06 -31.58
CA GLY A 231 2.26 5.92 -32.70
C GLY A 231 2.99 7.24 -32.95
N PRO A 232 4.13 7.22 -33.66
CA PRO A 232 4.86 8.45 -33.96
C PRO A 232 3.91 9.42 -34.67
N ARG A 233 3.86 10.67 -34.17
CA ARG A 233 3.22 11.76 -34.89
C ARG A 233 4.00 11.93 -36.20
N HIS A 234 3.40 11.51 -37.30
CA HIS A 234 3.88 11.79 -38.65
C HIS A 234 3.66 13.26 -39.00
#